data_AF-A0A179FY52-F1
#
_entry.id   AF-A0A179FY52-F1
#
_cell.length_a   1.000
_cell.length_b   1.000
_cell.length_c   1.000
_cell.angle_alpha   90.00
_cell.angle_beta   90.00
_cell.angle_gamma   90.00
#
_symmetry.space_group_name_H-M   'P 1'
#
loop_
_entity.id
_entity.type
_entity.pdbx_description
1 polymer ?
#
loop_
_entity_poly.entity_id
_entity_poly.type
_entity_poly.pdbx_seq_one_letter_code
_entity_poly.pdbx_strand_id
1 'polypeptide(L)'
;MSDSFNVSKAATDGSSGDFRPQEDPNRVTNFEVASKNPSLPCFAMGTHKRKPDFVGREDVLHQMDLALLPRRSSCSIDAGLGQPLIRAFALCGMGGIGKTQTAVEYAYSRKSKFDAILWVAADDKTMMAEVYDLAIRSLSNVWPFSVLETRFFTGRYKEYASLFPCVVRSKNAYNSVATLQTLEQKVASATLFNEAGWYWFKRGFQEESMEWFELVENICNDFEDKSRQDIAYLFRETHHNQGTAAGETNDTARFLKHAHIWLDLALERRTDDGKQVVDYELCMAYNETGVAHAMNGEYEVAITYFIKAIESFQSLPNYQDTMLGWAQSNIGFMHWMLGNYDDAERVLLEILDIYKTAFGYNDTNSFKTGKTLYALGNLYVSKGDL
;
A
#
# COMPACT_ATOMS: atom_id res chain seq x y z
N MET A 1 -29.38 24.09 -22.50
CA MET A 1 -29.45 22.69 -22.00
C MET A 1 -28.19 22.49 -21.21
N SER A 2 -28.33 22.37 -19.88
CA SER A 2 -27.22 22.23 -18.94
C SER A 2 -26.83 20.77 -18.85
N ASP A 3 -25.89 20.34 -19.69
CA ASP A 3 -25.17 19.10 -19.44
C ASP A 3 -24.10 19.42 -18.38
N SER A 4 -24.32 18.93 -17.17
CA SER A 4 -23.30 18.90 -16.11
C SER A 4 -22.19 17.95 -16.55
N PHE A 5 -21.18 18.47 -17.25
CA PHE A 5 -20.00 17.72 -17.67
C PHE A 5 -19.19 17.32 -16.43
N ASN A 6 -19.05 16.01 -16.23
CA ASN A 6 -18.39 15.44 -15.07
C ASN A 6 -16.86 15.46 -15.26
N VAL A 7 -16.23 16.61 -14.99
CA VAL A 7 -14.77 16.85 -15.06
C VAL A 7 -14.00 16.05 -14.00
N SER A 8 -14.70 15.50 -13.00
CA SER A 8 -14.10 14.79 -11.86
C SER A 8 -13.17 13.64 -12.24
N LYS A 9 -13.48 12.91 -13.31
CA LYS A 9 -12.71 11.73 -13.73
C LYS A 9 -11.36 12.05 -14.39
N ALA A 10 -11.18 13.24 -14.96
CA ALA A 10 -9.92 13.65 -15.58
C ALA A 10 -8.94 14.27 -14.57
N ALA A 11 -9.44 14.63 -13.37
CA ALA A 11 -8.63 15.23 -12.32
C ALA A 11 -7.94 14.19 -11.42
N THR A 12 -8.48 12.96 -11.33
CA THR A 12 -8.09 11.96 -10.31
C THR A 12 -7.08 10.91 -10.78
N ASP A 13 -6.86 10.71 -12.08
CA ASP A 13 -5.96 9.65 -12.57
C ASP A 13 -4.51 9.82 -12.05
N GLY A 14 -4.13 8.95 -11.09
CA GLY A 14 -2.80 8.41 -10.78
C GLY A 14 -1.59 9.35 -10.67
N SER A 15 -1.28 9.82 -9.47
CA SER A 15 -0.30 10.88 -9.19
C SER A 15 1.22 10.53 -9.16
N SER A 16 1.69 9.33 -9.53
CA SER A 16 3.12 8.94 -9.29
C SER A 16 3.98 8.50 -10.49
N GLY A 17 3.77 9.03 -11.69
CA GLY A 17 4.60 8.66 -12.86
C GLY A 17 6.06 9.13 -12.84
N ASP A 18 6.39 10.23 -12.14
CA ASP A 18 7.53 11.08 -12.57
C ASP A 18 8.77 11.09 -11.65
N PHE A 19 8.88 10.20 -10.65
CA PHE A 19 10.08 10.18 -9.81
C PHE A 19 11.05 9.07 -10.23
N ARG A 20 12.19 9.45 -10.83
CA ARG A 20 13.40 8.63 -10.82
C ARG A 20 14.22 9.01 -9.58
N PRO A 21 14.40 8.13 -8.58
CA PRO A 21 15.18 8.48 -7.40
C PRO A 21 16.63 8.77 -7.78
N GLN A 22 17.13 9.95 -7.43
CA GLN A 22 18.52 10.05 -6.98
C GLN A 22 18.52 9.69 -5.49
N GLU A 23 19.33 8.72 -5.11
CA GLU A 23 19.54 8.33 -3.71
C GLU A 23 20.08 9.55 -2.95
N ASP A 24 19.27 10.15 -2.08
CA ASP A 24 19.70 11.17 -1.12
C ASP A 24 20.28 10.45 0.12
N PRO A 25 21.61 10.53 0.37
CA PRO A 25 22.25 9.82 1.48
C PRO A 25 21.88 10.37 2.87
N ASN A 26 21.17 11.50 2.97
CA ASN A 26 20.75 12.11 4.24
C ASN A 26 19.25 11.99 4.52
N ARG A 27 18.48 11.39 3.60
CA ARG A 27 17.07 11.10 3.85
C ARG A 27 17.01 9.98 4.90
N VAL A 28 16.17 10.11 5.93
CA VAL A 28 15.91 9.02 6.87
C VAL A 28 15.16 7.93 6.10
N THR A 29 15.92 7.11 5.38
CA THR A 29 15.49 5.99 4.54
C THR A 29 15.51 4.67 5.30
N ASN A 30 15.75 4.71 6.61
CA ASN A 30 15.82 3.52 7.45
C ASN A 30 14.44 2.95 7.80
N PHE A 31 13.62 2.71 6.78
CA PHE A 31 12.66 1.61 6.73
C PHE A 31 12.78 0.84 5.42
N GLU A 32 13.96 0.85 4.78
CA GLU A 32 14.36 -0.28 3.95
C GLU A 32 14.39 -1.54 4.82
N VAL A 33 13.23 -2.20 4.92
CA VAL A 33 13.24 -3.66 4.96
C VAL A 33 13.80 -4.04 3.60
N ALA A 34 15.14 -4.04 3.49
CA ALA A 34 15.86 -4.56 2.36
C ALA A 34 15.13 -5.83 1.96
N SER A 35 14.62 -5.86 0.72
CA SER A 35 13.81 -6.95 0.18
C SER A 35 14.56 -8.28 0.30
N LYS A 36 14.53 -8.84 1.50
CA LYS A 36 14.92 -10.19 1.77
C LYS A 36 13.67 -10.94 1.40
N ASN A 37 13.59 -11.31 0.12
CA ASN A 37 12.95 -12.58 -0.24
C ASN A 37 13.13 -13.52 0.95
N PRO A 38 12.04 -14.14 1.45
CA PRO A 38 12.17 -14.96 2.64
C PRO A 38 13.31 -15.93 2.32
N SER A 39 14.35 -15.96 3.14
CA SER A 39 15.48 -16.83 2.86
C SER A 39 14.99 -18.26 3.08
N LEU A 40 14.31 -18.81 2.07
CA LEU A 40 13.88 -20.17 2.07
C LEU A 40 15.15 -21.02 2.06
N PRO A 41 15.26 -21.98 2.98
CA PRO A 41 14.20 -22.45 3.88
C PRO A 41 14.03 -21.62 5.18
N CYS A 42 12.79 -21.23 5.50
CA CYS A 42 12.44 -20.61 6.79
C CYS A 42 12.05 -21.69 7.81
N PHE A 43 12.74 -21.74 8.95
CA PHE A 43 12.57 -22.80 9.93
C PHE A 43 12.46 -22.23 11.33
N ALA A 44 11.25 -22.22 11.89
CA ALA A 44 10.92 -21.67 13.20
C ALA A 44 10.43 -22.78 14.13
N MET A 45 11.34 -23.39 14.92
CA MET A 45 11.00 -24.49 15.86
C MET A 45 10.77 -24.04 17.30
N GLY A 46 10.75 -22.74 17.56
CA GLY A 46 10.68 -22.19 18.92
C GLY A 46 11.82 -22.72 19.80
N THR A 47 11.47 -23.32 20.93
CA THR A 47 12.42 -23.87 21.90
C THR A 47 12.83 -25.32 21.63
N HIS A 48 12.21 -25.99 20.64
CA HIS A 48 12.44 -27.40 20.39
C HIS A 48 13.72 -27.63 19.57
N LYS A 49 14.60 -28.48 20.10
CA LYS A 49 15.84 -28.91 19.43
C LYS A 49 15.77 -30.40 19.09
N ARG A 50 16.37 -30.78 17.97
CA ARG A 50 16.54 -32.19 17.60
C ARG A 50 17.35 -32.91 18.67
N LYS A 51 16.90 -34.10 19.08
CA LYS A 51 17.65 -34.96 20.00
C LYS A 51 18.49 -35.96 19.20
N PRO A 52 19.82 -36.03 19.42
CA PRO A 52 20.68 -36.96 18.69
C PRO A 52 20.37 -38.43 18.97
N ASP A 53 19.87 -38.73 20.18
CA ASP A 53 19.59 -40.09 20.63
C ASP A 53 18.15 -40.56 20.31
N PHE A 54 17.44 -39.87 19.41
CA PHE A 54 16.12 -40.31 18.96
C PHE A 54 16.26 -41.59 18.13
N VAL A 55 15.59 -42.67 18.54
CA VAL A 55 15.64 -43.98 17.88
C VAL A 55 14.24 -44.59 17.75
N GLY A 56 14.03 -45.38 16.70
CA GLY A 56 12.75 -46.05 16.42
C GLY A 56 11.70 -45.13 15.80
N ARG A 57 10.43 -45.58 15.80
CA ARG A 57 9.27 -44.88 15.18
C ARG A 57 9.33 -44.72 13.66
N GLU A 58 10.16 -45.50 12.96
CA GLU A 58 10.27 -45.45 11.50
C GLU A 58 8.95 -45.72 10.78
N ASP A 59 8.13 -46.60 11.35
CA ASP A 59 6.77 -46.89 10.91
C ASP A 59 5.87 -45.64 10.97
N VAL A 60 5.92 -44.90 12.08
CA VAL A 60 5.14 -43.67 12.28
C VAL A 60 5.66 -42.54 11.37
N LEU A 61 6.98 -42.36 11.29
CA LEU A 61 7.59 -41.37 10.40
C LEU A 61 7.25 -41.66 8.93
N HIS A 62 7.21 -42.93 8.53
CA HIS A 62 6.78 -43.33 7.19
C HIS A 62 5.30 -43.01 6.95
N GLN A 63 4.41 -43.24 7.92
CA GLN A 63 3.01 -42.83 7.81
C GLN A 63 2.85 -41.31 7.70
N MET A 64 3.65 -40.54 8.45
CA MET A 64 3.71 -39.09 8.33
C MET A 64 4.18 -38.66 6.93
N ASP A 65 5.21 -39.32 6.37
CA ASP A 65 5.70 -39.06 5.01
C ASP A 65 4.57 -39.28 3.97
N LEU A 66 3.82 -40.39 4.08
CA LEU A 66 2.70 -40.71 3.18
C LEU A 66 1.55 -39.71 3.23
N ALA A 67 1.35 -39.09 4.40
CA ALA A 67 0.27 -38.16 4.66
C ALA A 67 0.63 -36.70 4.38
N LEU A 68 1.88 -36.28 4.65
CA LEU A 68 2.29 -34.87 4.66
C LEU A 68 3.16 -34.47 3.47
N LEU A 69 3.97 -35.39 2.90
CA LEU A 69 4.84 -35.02 1.79
C LEU A 69 4.03 -34.70 0.52
N PRO A 70 4.50 -33.74 -0.30
CA PRO A 70 3.87 -33.45 -1.58
C PRO A 70 3.91 -34.67 -2.50
N ARG A 71 2.76 -35.19 -2.91
CA ARG A 71 2.69 -36.24 -3.95
C ARG A 71 2.94 -35.58 -5.31
N ARG A 72 3.87 -36.13 -6.08
CA ARG A 72 4.27 -35.63 -7.41
C ARG A 72 3.22 -35.86 -8.52
N SER A 73 2.01 -36.30 -8.19
CA SER A 73 1.02 -36.71 -9.20
C SER A 73 -0.37 -36.15 -8.91
N SER A 74 -0.92 -35.54 -9.97
CA SER A 74 -2.24 -34.93 -10.17
C SER A 74 -2.57 -33.68 -9.35
N CYS A 75 -2.45 -32.53 -10.00
CA CYS A 75 -3.61 -31.66 -10.18
C CYS A 75 -4.83 -32.51 -10.57
N SER A 76 -5.48 -33.17 -9.62
CA SER A 76 -6.91 -33.43 -9.75
C SER A 76 -7.56 -32.10 -9.42
N ILE A 77 -7.86 -31.36 -10.49
CA ILE A 77 -8.84 -30.29 -10.46
C ILE A 77 -10.17 -31.00 -10.18
N ASP A 78 -10.41 -31.35 -8.93
CA ASP A 78 -11.75 -31.75 -8.52
C ASP A 78 -12.58 -30.48 -8.41
N ALA A 79 -13.68 -30.51 -9.17
CA ALA A 79 -14.54 -29.39 -9.48
C ALA A 79 -15.06 -28.68 -8.22
N GLY A 80 -14.87 -27.36 -8.19
CA GLY A 80 -15.43 -26.46 -7.18
C GLY A 80 -14.35 -25.75 -6.36
N LEU A 81 -13.92 -24.56 -6.82
CA LEU A 81 -13.01 -23.65 -6.12
C LEU A 81 -11.63 -24.29 -5.80
N GLY A 82 -10.72 -24.28 -6.76
CA GLY A 82 -9.38 -24.90 -6.68
C GLY A 82 -8.47 -24.40 -5.54
N GLN A 83 -8.77 -24.80 -4.30
CA GLN A 83 -7.90 -24.64 -3.15
C GLN A 83 -7.08 -25.92 -2.95
N PRO A 84 -5.76 -25.82 -2.71
CA PRO A 84 -4.95 -26.97 -2.37
C PRO A 84 -5.47 -27.59 -1.05
N LEU A 85 -5.75 -28.89 -1.06
CA LEU A 85 -6.19 -29.65 0.12
C LEU A 85 -5.14 -29.54 1.23
N ILE A 86 -5.54 -29.02 2.40
CA ILE A 86 -4.69 -29.00 3.59
C ILE A 86 -4.46 -30.45 4.04
N ARG A 87 -3.21 -30.89 4.06
CA ARG A 87 -2.81 -32.20 4.58
C ARG A 87 -2.56 -32.11 6.09
N ALA A 88 -3.19 -33.00 6.84
CA ALA A 88 -3.06 -33.05 8.31
C ALA A 88 -2.74 -34.47 8.77
N PHE A 89 -1.95 -34.57 9.86
CA PHE A 89 -1.63 -35.83 10.52
C PHE A 89 -1.66 -35.63 12.03
N ALA A 90 -2.37 -36.49 12.76
CA ALA A 90 -2.49 -36.41 14.20
C ALA A 90 -1.69 -37.53 14.88
N LEU A 91 -0.79 -37.16 15.79
CA LEU A 91 -0.10 -38.11 16.66
C LEU A 91 -0.91 -38.31 17.94
N CYS A 92 -1.44 -39.52 18.14
CA CYS A 92 -2.31 -39.88 19.26
C CYS A 92 -1.65 -40.94 20.17
N GLY A 93 -1.92 -40.90 21.48
CA GLY A 93 -1.40 -41.88 22.43
C GLY A 93 -1.25 -41.34 23.86
N MET A 94 -0.89 -42.20 24.81
CA MET A 94 -0.73 -41.86 26.24
C MET A 94 0.26 -40.71 26.47
N GLY A 95 0.12 -40.01 27.61
CA GLY A 95 1.09 -39.02 28.06
C GLY A 95 2.49 -39.63 28.19
N GLY A 96 3.53 -38.87 27.83
CA GLY A 96 4.93 -39.31 27.95
C GLY A 96 5.43 -40.27 26.86
N ILE A 97 4.59 -40.78 25.96
CA ILE A 97 4.97 -41.80 24.97
C ILE A 97 5.90 -41.31 23.83
N GLY A 98 6.26 -40.02 23.82
CA GLY A 98 7.19 -39.43 22.84
C GLY A 98 6.54 -38.72 21.64
N LYS A 99 5.26 -38.34 21.70
CA LYS A 99 4.55 -37.69 20.58
C LYS A 99 5.25 -36.42 20.09
N THR A 100 5.51 -35.48 21.00
CA THR A 100 6.18 -34.22 20.72
C THR A 100 7.59 -34.47 20.16
N GLN A 101 8.33 -35.43 20.73
CA GLN A 101 9.66 -35.80 20.24
C GLN A 101 9.62 -36.39 18.83
N THR A 102 8.57 -37.17 18.49
CA THR A 102 8.37 -37.73 17.14
C THR A 102 8.09 -36.63 16.12
N ALA A 103 7.23 -35.66 16.46
CA ALA A 103 6.95 -34.51 15.60
C ALA A 103 8.19 -33.62 15.39
N VAL A 104 8.97 -33.37 16.46
CA VAL A 104 10.24 -32.63 16.37
C VAL A 104 11.22 -33.36 15.47
N GLU A 105 11.37 -34.69 15.63
CA GLU A 105 12.27 -35.47 14.77
C GLU A 105 11.83 -35.44 13.31
N TYR A 106 10.52 -35.55 13.04
CA TYR A 106 9.99 -35.45 11.69
C TYR A 106 10.33 -34.10 11.04
N ALA A 107 10.10 -32.99 11.75
CA ALA A 107 10.40 -31.64 11.28
C ALA A 107 11.89 -31.46 10.94
N TYR A 108 12.80 -31.93 11.80
CA TYR A 108 14.24 -31.80 11.55
C TYR A 108 14.75 -32.75 10.46
N SER A 109 14.31 -34.01 10.47
CA SER A 109 14.79 -35.03 9.51
C SER A 109 14.29 -34.79 8.09
N ARG A 110 13.11 -34.16 7.93
CA ARG A 110 12.53 -33.80 6.62
C ARG A 110 12.70 -32.31 6.30
N LYS A 111 13.62 -31.59 6.96
CA LYS A 111 13.82 -30.14 6.75
C LYS A 111 14.01 -29.77 5.27
N SER A 112 14.69 -30.60 4.47
CA SER A 112 14.92 -30.36 3.03
C SER A 112 13.72 -30.70 2.13
N LYS A 113 12.63 -31.21 2.69
CA LYS A 113 11.41 -31.60 1.96
C LYS A 113 10.31 -30.53 2.00
N PHE A 114 10.51 -29.49 2.80
CA PHE A 114 9.56 -28.39 2.98
C PHE A 114 10.27 -27.06 2.75
N ASP A 115 9.59 -26.13 2.08
CA ASP A 115 10.11 -24.77 1.88
C ASP A 115 10.14 -24.00 3.21
N ALA A 116 9.17 -24.27 4.10
CA ALA A 116 9.11 -23.72 5.44
C ALA A 116 8.55 -24.71 6.46
N ILE A 117 9.05 -24.66 7.70
CA ILE A 117 8.50 -25.41 8.84
C ILE A 117 8.34 -24.45 10.00
N LEU A 118 7.12 -24.38 10.53
CA LEU A 118 6.68 -23.45 11.55
C LEU A 118 6.08 -24.24 12.71
N TRP A 119 6.69 -24.17 13.89
CA TRP A 119 6.24 -24.83 15.10
C TRP A 119 5.46 -23.85 15.97
N VAL A 120 4.26 -24.26 16.40
CA VAL A 120 3.35 -23.44 17.19
C VAL A 120 2.84 -24.27 18.36
N ALA A 121 2.87 -23.71 19.58
CA ALA A 121 2.25 -24.32 20.75
C ALA A 121 0.72 -24.16 20.66
N ALA A 122 -0.03 -25.21 20.96
CA ALA A 122 -1.47 -25.29 20.74
C ALA A 122 -2.24 -25.40 22.06
N ASP A 123 -1.80 -24.63 23.06
CA ASP A 123 -2.08 -24.93 24.46
C ASP A 123 -3.16 -23.99 25.06
N ASP A 124 -3.37 -22.80 24.47
CA ASP A 124 -4.35 -21.78 24.92
C ASP A 124 -4.82 -20.88 23.75
N LYS A 125 -5.76 -19.96 24.02
CA LYS A 125 -6.25 -18.92 23.09
C LYS A 125 -5.13 -18.08 22.46
N THR A 126 -3.96 -18.02 23.09
CA THR A 126 -2.75 -17.38 22.54
C THR A 126 -2.24 -18.05 21.28
N MET A 127 -2.51 -19.36 21.08
CA MET A 127 -2.13 -20.09 19.86
C MET A 127 -2.58 -19.36 18.60
N MET A 128 -3.85 -18.94 18.55
CA MET A 128 -4.39 -18.28 17.35
C MET A 128 -3.67 -16.96 17.07
N ALA A 129 -3.31 -16.21 18.12
CA ALA A 129 -2.55 -14.98 18.00
C ALA A 129 -1.10 -15.25 17.55
N GLU A 130 -0.45 -16.30 18.04
CA GLU A 130 0.91 -16.70 17.65
C GLU A 130 0.98 -17.16 16.18
N VAL A 131 0.05 -18.02 15.75
CA VAL A 131 -0.07 -18.46 14.34
C VAL A 131 -0.31 -17.26 13.44
N TYR A 132 -1.22 -16.39 13.84
CA TYR A 132 -1.57 -15.20 13.10
C TYR A 132 -0.37 -14.25 12.96
N ASP A 133 0.31 -13.95 14.05
CA ASP A 133 1.51 -13.12 14.06
C ASP A 133 2.60 -13.71 13.15
N LEU A 134 2.83 -15.01 13.22
CA LEU A 134 3.78 -15.69 12.35
C LEU A 134 3.41 -15.57 10.88
N ALA A 135 2.11 -15.65 10.55
CA ALA A 135 1.61 -15.45 9.20
C ALA A 135 1.82 -14.00 8.73
N ILE A 136 1.48 -13.01 9.57
CA ILE A 136 1.73 -11.59 9.26
C ILE A 136 3.21 -11.32 9.04
N ARG A 137 4.10 -11.74 9.95
CA ARG A 137 5.55 -11.56 9.78
C ARG A 137 6.07 -12.24 8.53
N SER A 138 5.60 -13.45 8.24
CA SER A 138 6.00 -14.18 7.03
C SER A 138 5.52 -13.47 5.77
N LEU A 139 4.30 -12.94 5.74
CA LEU A 139 3.78 -12.19 4.60
C LEU A 139 4.48 -10.84 4.44
N SER A 140 4.68 -10.10 5.52
CA SER A 140 5.38 -8.81 5.49
C SER A 140 6.83 -8.96 5.03
N ASN A 141 7.55 -10.01 5.40
CA ASN A 141 8.91 -10.23 4.91
C ASN A 141 9.01 -10.39 3.38
N VAL A 142 7.92 -10.78 2.73
CA VAL A 142 7.91 -11.14 1.30
C VAL A 142 7.06 -10.18 0.47
N TRP A 143 6.30 -9.32 1.13
CA TRP A 143 5.47 -8.32 0.49
C TRP A 143 6.36 -7.19 -0.04
N PRO A 144 6.27 -6.84 -1.34
CA PRO A 144 7.17 -5.85 -1.91
C PRO A 144 6.65 -4.41 -1.64
N PHE A 145 6.80 -3.94 -0.40
CA PHE A 145 6.38 -2.62 0.10
C PHE A 145 6.83 -1.44 -0.77
N SER A 146 6.01 -0.38 -0.86
CA SER A 146 6.23 0.74 -1.76
C SER A 146 6.06 2.10 -1.10
N VAL A 147 7.07 2.97 -1.25
CA VAL A 147 6.97 4.37 -0.83
C VAL A 147 6.12 5.18 -1.80
N LEU A 148 5.50 6.27 -1.31
CA LEU A 148 4.56 7.14 -2.02
C LEU A 148 4.98 7.46 -3.46
N GLU A 149 6.26 7.77 -3.68
CA GLU A 149 6.80 8.17 -4.98
C GLU A 149 6.82 7.04 -6.01
N THR A 150 6.89 5.78 -5.55
CA THR A 150 6.97 4.59 -6.42
C THR A 150 5.71 3.74 -6.37
N ARG A 151 4.63 4.25 -5.74
CA ARG A 151 3.42 3.48 -5.44
C ARG A 151 2.69 2.98 -6.68
N PHE A 152 2.80 3.67 -7.81
CA PHE A 152 2.15 3.24 -9.06
C PHE A 152 3.06 2.37 -9.96
N PHE A 153 4.28 2.05 -9.52
CA PHE A 153 5.16 1.13 -10.27
C PHE A 153 4.53 -0.27 -10.40
N THR A 154 4.35 -0.73 -11.65
CA THR A 154 3.61 -1.96 -11.97
C THR A 154 4.45 -3.24 -11.97
N GLY A 155 5.79 -3.12 -11.94
CA GLY A 155 6.70 -4.27 -12.04
C GLY A 155 6.51 -5.34 -10.94
N ARG A 156 5.91 -4.96 -9.80
CA ARG A 156 5.66 -5.82 -8.63
C ARG A 156 4.32 -6.56 -8.63
N TYR A 157 3.47 -6.35 -9.63
CA TYR A 157 2.08 -6.85 -9.60
C TYR A 157 1.98 -8.37 -9.56
N LYS A 158 2.93 -9.08 -10.19
CA LYS A 158 2.96 -10.54 -10.17
C LYS A 158 3.20 -11.10 -8.76
N GLU A 159 4.08 -10.45 -8.00
CA GLU A 159 4.38 -10.82 -6.61
C GLU A 159 3.17 -10.55 -5.72
N TYR A 160 2.59 -9.33 -5.79
CA TYR A 160 1.38 -8.98 -5.05
C TYR A 160 0.25 -9.98 -5.31
N ALA A 161 -0.02 -10.32 -6.58
CA ALA A 161 -1.09 -11.24 -6.95
C ALA A 161 -0.94 -12.63 -6.32
N SER A 162 0.29 -13.12 -6.17
CA SER A 162 0.57 -14.42 -5.54
C SER A 162 0.34 -14.43 -4.02
N LEU A 163 0.58 -13.29 -3.37
CA LEU A 163 0.52 -13.14 -1.91
C LEU A 163 -0.85 -12.66 -1.41
N PHE A 164 -1.56 -11.88 -2.22
CA PHE A 164 -2.79 -11.19 -1.85
C PHE A 164 -3.87 -12.12 -1.25
N PRO A 165 -4.15 -13.33 -1.77
CA PRO A 165 -5.12 -14.23 -1.15
C PRO A 165 -4.78 -14.62 0.29
N CYS A 166 -3.49 -14.69 0.64
CA CYS A 166 -3.06 -14.94 2.01
C CYS A 166 -3.32 -13.71 2.91
N VAL A 167 -3.02 -12.51 2.41
CA VAL A 167 -3.28 -11.26 3.14
C VAL A 167 -4.78 -11.05 3.39
N VAL A 168 -5.64 -11.36 2.41
CA VAL A 168 -7.11 -11.34 2.57
C VAL A 168 -7.55 -12.26 3.71
N ARG A 169 -7.03 -13.48 3.78
CA ARG A 169 -7.36 -14.42 4.87
C ARG A 169 -6.90 -13.88 6.22
N SER A 170 -5.72 -13.25 6.29
CA SER A 170 -5.25 -12.59 7.51
C SER A 170 -6.15 -11.40 7.88
N LYS A 171 -6.53 -10.52 6.94
CA LYS A 171 -7.48 -9.42 7.18
C LYS A 171 -8.77 -9.92 7.83
N ASN A 172 -9.35 -10.96 7.26
CA ASN A 172 -10.63 -11.52 7.73
C ASN A 172 -10.51 -12.19 9.12
N ALA A 173 -9.32 -12.65 9.49
CA ALA A 173 -9.07 -13.24 10.81
C ALA A 173 -8.71 -12.20 11.89
N TYR A 174 -8.32 -10.98 11.52
CA TYR A 174 -7.79 -9.96 12.43
C TYR A 174 -8.68 -9.72 13.67
N ASN A 175 -9.98 -9.49 13.48
CA ASN A 175 -10.90 -9.21 14.58
C ASN A 175 -11.01 -10.36 15.60
N SER A 176 -10.70 -11.60 15.20
CA SER A 176 -10.72 -12.75 16.10
C SER A 176 -9.48 -12.81 17.01
N VAL A 177 -8.41 -12.09 16.66
CA VAL A 177 -7.13 -12.10 17.38
C VAL A 177 -6.71 -10.73 17.90
N ALA A 178 -7.38 -9.64 17.50
CA ALA A 178 -6.96 -8.26 17.76
C ALA A 178 -6.73 -7.94 19.25
N THR A 179 -7.54 -8.52 20.15
CA THR A 179 -7.42 -8.29 21.61
C THR A 179 -6.23 -9.01 22.24
N LEU A 180 -5.66 -9.99 21.55
CA LEU A 180 -4.54 -10.80 22.00
C LEU A 180 -3.19 -10.31 21.45
N GLN A 181 -3.20 -9.33 20.55
CA GLN A 181 -2.01 -8.82 19.89
C GLN A 181 -1.30 -7.75 20.71
N THR A 182 0.02 -7.77 20.66
CA THR A 182 0.86 -6.67 21.14
C THR A 182 0.79 -5.47 20.20
N LEU A 183 1.27 -4.30 20.64
CA LEU A 183 1.35 -3.10 19.82
C LEU A 183 2.08 -3.37 18.49
N GLU A 184 3.28 -3.97 18.54
CA GLU A 184 4.08 -4.27 17.34
C GLU A 184 3.34 -5.17 16.34
N GLN A 185 2.57 -6.13 16.85
CA GLN A 185 1.80 -7.06 16.01
C GLN A 185 0.63 -6.37 15.33
N LYS A 186 -0.03 -5.44 16.02
CA LYS A 186 -1.07 -4.59 15.44
C LYS A 186 -0.51 -3.67 14.37
N VAL A 187 0.62 -3.00 14.66
CA VAL A 187 1.31 -2.13 13.67
C VAL A 187 1.69 -2.94 12.43
N ALA A 188 2.32 -4.10 12.59
CA ALA A 188 2.70 -4.95 11.45
C ALA A 188 1.49 -5.41 10.61
N SER A 189 0.37 -5.72 11.26
CA SER A 189 -0.88 -6.08 10.56
C SER A 189 -1.43 -4.90 9.78
N ALA A 190 -1.53 -3.74 10.42
CA ALA A 190 -2.06 -2.52 9.85
C ALA A 190 -1.22 -2.03 8.65
N THR A 191 0.11 -2.06 8.75
CA THR A 191 1.01 -1.73 7.62
C THR A 191 0.79 -2.65 6.43
N LEU A 192 0.71 -3.97 6.65
CA LEU A 192 0.47 -4.93 5.56
C LEU A 192 -0.91 -4.74 4.93
N PHE A 193 -1.93 -4.44 5.73
CA PHE A 193 -3.29 -4.21 5.24
C PHE A 193 -3.42 -2.91 4.46
N ASN A 194 -2.74 -1.84 4.86
CA ASN A 194 -2.74 -0.59 4.12
C ASN A 194 -2.16 -0.78 2.71
N GLU A 195 -1.06 -1.53 2.62
CA GLU A 195 -0.38 -1.82 1.37
C GLU A 195 -1.13 -2.81 0.47
N ALA A 196 -1.78 -3.82 1.07
CA ALA A 196 -2.66 -4.71 0.33
C ALA A 196 -3.92 -3.99 -0.17
N GLY A 197 -4.50 -3.09 0.64
CA GLY A 197 -5.58 -2.21 0.23
C GLY A 197 -5.19 -1.34 -0.95
N TRP A 198 -3.99 -0.75 -0.92
CA TRP A 198 -3.46 0.05 -2.03
C TRP A 198 -3.22 -0.79 -3.30
N TYR A 199 -2.73 -2.02 -3.17
CA TYR A 199 -2.67 -2.95 -4.29
C TYR A 199 -4.06 -3.23 -4.87
N TRP A 200 -5.09 -3.41 -4.03
CA TRP A 200 -6.46 -3.63 -4.47
C TRP A 200 -7.05 -2.41 -5.19
N PHE A 201 -6.83 -1.22 -4.64
CA PHE A 201 -7.15 0.07 -5.27
C PHE A 201 -6.56 0.15 -6.69
N LYS A 202 -5.26 -0.12 -6.83
CA LYS A 202 -4.55 -0.10 -8.13
C LYS A 202 -5.05 -1.11 -9.16
N ARG A 203 -5.80 -2.12 -8.72
CA ARG A 203 -6.43 -3.13 -9.60
C ARG A 203 -7.80 -2.69 -10.12
N GLY A 204 -8.25 -1.48 -9.78
CA GLY A 204 -9.54 -0.92 -10.18
C GLY A 204 -10.68 -1.26 -9.22
N PHE A 205 -10.36 -1.61 -7.97
CA PHE A 205 -11.33 -1.91 -6.92
C PHE A 205 -11.29 -0.81 -5.86
N GLN A 206 -11.51 0.43 -6.28
CA GLN A 206 -11.39 1.61 -5.41
C GLN A 206 -12.44 1.59 -4.30
N GLU A 207 -13.68 1.23 -4.61
CA GLU A 207 -14.76 1.14 -3.61
C GLU A 207 -14.46 0.06 -2.57
N GLU A 208 -14.06 -1.14 -3.00
CA GLU A 208 -13.74 -2.25 -2.10
C GLU A 208 -12.42 -2.05 -1.33
N SER A 209 -11.53 -1.18 -1.82
CA SER A 209 -10.31 -0.82 -1.09
C SER A 209 -10.61 -0.03 0.19
N MET A 210 -11.75 0.66 0.27
CA MET A 210 -12.13 1.46 1.44
C MET A 210 -12.24 0.63 2.72
N GLU A 211 -12.78 -0.60 2.64
CA GLU A 211 -12.85 -1.49 3.80
C GLU A 211 -11.47 -1.84 4.39
N TRP A 212 -10.41 -1.82 3.56
CA TRP A 212 -9.05 -2.04 4.03
C TRP A 212 -8.52 -0.85 4.77
N PHE A 213 -8.74 0.35 4.25
CA PHE A 213 -8.23 1.57 4.86
C PHE A 213 -9.01 1.95 6.12
N GLU A 214 -10.34 1.76 6.16
CA GLU A 214 -11.14 1.87 7.38
C GLU A 214 -10.73 0.83 8.44
N LEU A 215 -10.43 -0.38 7.96
CA LEU A 215 -9.54 -1.37 8.58
C LEU A 215 -8.45 -0.71 9.44
N VAL A 216 -7.49 -0.16 8.72
CA VAL A 216 -6.25 0.38 9.26
C VAL A 216 -6.51 1.61 10.14
N GLU A 217 -7.42 2.50 9.74
CA GLU A 217 -7.82 3.67 10.52
C GLU A 217 -8.32 3.26 11.91
N ASN A 218 -9.18 2.23 11.99
CA ASN A 218 -9.67 1.70 13.26
C ASN A 218 -8.53 1.15 14.12
N ILE A 219 -7.60 0.39 13.53
CA ILE A 219 -6.43 -0.14 14.25
C ILE A 219 -5.55 1.00 14.79
N CYS A 220 -5.29 2.02 13.97
CA CYS A 220 -4.51 3.18 14.36
C CYS A 220 -5.20 4.01 15.45
N ASN A 221 -6.53 4.07 15.43
CA ASN A 221 -7.30 4.80 16.43
C ASN A 221 -7.25 4.17 17.82
N ASP A 222 -7.04 2.86 17.89
CA ASP A 222 -6.87 2.10 19.14
C ASP A 222 -5.48 2.28 19.79
N PHE A 223 -4.52 2.93 19.11
CA PHE A 223 -3.19 3.16 19.67
C PHE A 223 -3.17 4.31 20.68
N GLU A 224 -2.61 4.06 21.86
CA GLU A 224 -2.44 5.06 22.92
C GLU A 224 -1.46 6.17 22.50
N ASP A 225 -0.30 5.78 21.95
CA ASP A 225 0.71 6.70 21.45
C ASP A 225 0.69 6.73 19.92
N LYS A 226 -0.02 7.73 19.37
CA LYS A 226 -0.05 8.01 17.93
C LYS A 226 1.14 8.85 17.46
N SER A 227 1.99 9.32 18.38
CA SER A 227 3.15 10.17 18.07
C SER A 227 4.37 9.37 17.59
N ARG A 228 4.40 8.05 17.87
CA ARG A 228 5.41 7.14 17.34
C ARG A 228 5.45 7.23 15.81
N GLN A 229 6.64 7.43 15.25
CA GLN A 229 6.82 7.86 13.86
C GLN A 229 6.21 6.91 12.81
N ASP A 230 6.31 5.59 12.99
CA ASP A 230 5.74 4.57 12.11
C ASP A 230 4.20 4.56 12.16
N ILE A 231 3.61 4.68 13.35
CA ILE A 231 2.17 4.83 13.56
C ILE A 231 1.67 6.14 12.93
N ALA A 232 2.35 7.25 13.19
CA ALA A 232 1.99 8.55 12.64
C ALA A 232 2.05 8.55 11.10
N TYR A 233 3.08 7.92 10.52
CA TYR A 233 3.18 7.74 9.08
C TYR A 233 2.04 6.88 8.53
N LEU A 234 1.78 5.72 9.14
CA LEU A 234 0.71 4.82 8.71
C LEU A 234 -0.66 5.50 8.76
N PHE A 235 -0.91 6.30 9.80
CA PHE A 235 -2.16 7.05 9.94
C PHE A 235 -2.34 8.07 8.83
N ARG A 236 -1.30 8.88 8.54
CA ARG A 236 -1.31 9.82 7.40
C ARG A 236 -1.53 9.11 6.07
N GLU A 237 -0.78 8.03 5.85
CA GLU A 237 -0.85 7.24 4.62
C GLU A 237 -2.24 6.64 4.40
N THR A 238 -2.90 6.20 5.48
CA THR A 238 -4.26 5.65 5.41
C THR A 238 -5.28 6.73 5.04
N HIS A 239 -5.18 7.94 5.60
CA HIS A 239 -6.04 9.06 5.21
C HIS A 239 -5.81 9.48 3.76
N HIS A 240 -4.56 9.52 3.29
CA HIS A 240 -4.27 9.73 1.87
C HIS A 240 -5.00 8.68 1.00
N ASN A 241 -4.84 7.39 1.32
CA ASN A 241 -5.43 6.30 0.56
C ASN A 241 -6.97 6.37 0.53
N GLN A 242 -7.62 6.67 1.65
CA GLN A 242 -9.08 6.87 1.71
C GLN A 242 -9.53 8.08 0.90
N GLY A 243 -8.79 9.19 0.95
CA GLY A 243 -9.08 10.38 0.17
C GLY A 243 -9.04 10.09 -1.33
N THR A 244 -7.96 9.49 -1.80
CA THR A 244 -7.80 9.12 -3.22
C THR A 244 -8.87 8.12 -3.67
N ALA A 245 -9.15 7.08 -2.89
CA ALA A 245 -10.21 6.12 -3.20
C ALA A 245 -11.60 6.77 -3.29
N ALA A 246 -11.93 7.68 -2.37
CA ALA A 246 -13.16 8.46 -2.41
C ALA A 246 -13.25 9.37 -3.64
N GLY A 247 -12.13 10.00 -4.03
CA GLY A 247 -12.04 10.82 -5.24
C GLY A 247 -12.41 10.04 -6.50
N GLU A 248 -11.85 8.83 -6.67
CA GLU A 248 -12.12 7.97 -7.84
C GLU A 248 -13.56 7.47 -7.91
N THR A 249 -14.25 7.36 -6.76
CA THR A 249 -15.66 6.99 -6.68
C THR A 249 -16.61 8.18 -6.66
N ASN A 250 -16.11 9.41 -6.85
CA ASN A 250 -16.87 10.68 -6.76
C ASN A 250 -17.55 10.92 -5.41
N ASP A 251 -17.03 10.36 -4.31
CA ASP A 251 -17.46 10.70 -2.95
C ASP A 251 -16.70 11.95 -2.48
N THR A 252 -17.18 13.12 -2.92
CA THR A 252 -16.51 14.41 -2.70
C THR A 252 -16.42 14.78 -1.23
N ALA A 253 -17.45 14.46 -0.44
CA ALA A 253 -17.48 14.75 0.99
C ALA A 253 -16.41 13.95 1.75
N ARG A 254 -16.27 12.66 1.44
CA ARG A 254 -15.24 11.83 2.05
C ARG A 254 -13.84 12.20 1.54
N PHE A 255 -13.70 12.53 0.26
CA PHE A 255 -12.40 12.99 -0.25
C PHE A 255 -11.95 14.26 0.48
N LEU A 256 -12.81 15.28 0.59
CA LEU A 256 -12.52 16.50 1.35
C LEU A 256 -12.09 16.19 2.78
N LYS A 257 -12.86 15.38 3.51
CA LYS A 257 -12.55 15.01 4.89
C LYS A 257 -11.14 14.43 5.01
N HIS A 258 -10.81 13.43 4.20
CA HIS A 258 -9.56 12.69 4.33
C HIS A 258 -8.36 13.47 3.76
N ALA A 259 -8.55 14.30 2.74
CA ALA A 259 -7.51 15.20 2.23
C ALA A 259 -7.08 16.25 3.27
N HIS A 260 -8.05 16.87 3.95
CA HIS A 260 -7.76 17.83 5.03
C HIS A 260 -7.05 17.17 6.21
N ILE A 261 -7.51 16.00 6.66
CA ILE A 261 -6.85 15.25 7.75
C ILE A 261 -5.39 14.93 7.37
N TRP A 262 -5.16 14.46 6.14
CA TRP A 262 -3.80 14.17 5.69
C TRP A 262 -2.92 15.42 5.66
N LEU A 263 -3.44 16.54 5.15
CA LEU A 263 -2.73 17.81 5.11
C LEU A 263 -2.41 18.34 6.51
N ASP A 264 -3.37 18.35 7.43
CA ASP A 264 -3.18 18.81 8.81
C ASP A 264 -2.08 18.00 9.50
N LEU A 265 -2.14 16.67 9.41
CA LEU A 265 -1.11 15.79 9.97
C LEU A 265 0.25 15.98 9.30
N ALA A 266 0.31 16.25 8.00
CA ALA A 266 1.56 16.55 7.31
C ALA A 266 2.16 17.89 7.77
N LEU A 267 1.32 18.90 8.02
CA LEU A 267 1.68 20.23 8.48
C LEU A 267 2.14 20.27 9.93
N GLU A 268 1.74 19.31 10.76
CA GLU A 268 2.17 19.17 12.16
C GLU A 268 3.62 18.69 12.31
N ARG A 269 4.19 18.04 11.28
CA ARG A 269 5.54 17.48 11.34
C ARG A 269 6.60 18.56 11.53
N ARG A 270 7.54 18.30 12.44
CA ARG A 270 8.68 19.17 12.74
C ARG A 270 9.99 18.41 12.64
N THR A 271 11.03 19.09 12.19
CA THR A 271 12.44 18.66 12.31
C THR A 271 12.93 18.81 13.74
N ASP A 272 14.10 18.23 14.06
CA ASP A 272 14.71 18.33 15.40
C ASP A 272 14.98 19.79 15.83
N ASP A 273 15.21 20.70 14.88
CA ASP A 273 15.37 22.14 15.13
C ASP A 273 14.04 22.91 15.16
N GLY A 274 12.90 22.21 15.15
CA GLY A 274 11.56 22.78 15.30
C GLY A 274 11.00 23.45 14.05
N LYS A 275 11.61 23.28 12.88
CA LYS A 275 11.09 23.78 11.60
C LYS A 275 10.05 22.83 11.03
N GLN A 276 9.14 23.35 10.21
CA GLN A 276 8.17 22.51 9.49
C GLN A 276 8.90 21.59 8.51
N VAL A 277 8.52 20.31 8.50
CA VAL A 277 9.01 19.36 7.50
C VAL A 277 8.34 19.69 6.17
N VAL A 278 9.14 20.09 5.18
CA VAL A 278 8.71 20.27 3.81
C VAL A 278 9.34 19.20 2.95
N ASP A 279 8.51 18.29 2.45
CA ASP A 279 8.89 17.15 1.63
C ASP A 279 7.84 16.89 0.54
N TYR A 280 8.07 15.88 -0.28
CA TYR A 280 7.15 15.48 -1.34
C TYR A 280 5.74 15.14 -0.82
N GLU A 281 5.63 14.54 0.37
CA GLU A 281 4.34 14.21 1.00
C GLU A 281 3.52 15.49 1.26
N LEU A 282 4.12 16.52 1.84
CA LEU A 282 3.42 17.80 2.09
C LEU A 282 2.99 18.49 0.78
N CYS A 283 3.86 18.46 -0.23
CA CYS A 283 3.54 19.05 -1.54
C CYS A 283 2.32 18.35 -2.17
N MET A 284 2.28 17.01 -2.09
CA MET A 284 1.16 16.22 -2.57
C MET A 284 -0.11 16.42 -1.73
N ALA A 285 0.00 16.57 -0.42
CA ALA A 285 -1.14 16.84 0.44
C ALA A 285 -1.83 18.16 0.09
N TYR A 286 -1.06 19.22 -0.21
CA TYR A 286 -1.63 20.46 -0.74
C TYR A 286 -2.32 20.25 -2.09
N ASN A 287 -1.68 19.55 -3.02
CA ASN A 287 -2.27 19.27 -4.33
C ASN A 287 -3.59 18.50 -4.21
N GLU A 288 -3.61 17.37 -3.48
CA GLU A 288 -4.82 16.55 -3.32
C GLU A 288 -5.93 17.30 -2.57
N THR A 289 -5.59 18.15 -1.60
CA THR A 289 -6.59 19.03 -0.96
C THR A 289 -7.20 20.01 -1.97
N GLY A 290 -6.39 20.57 -2.87
CA GLY A 290 -6.88 21.36 -3.99
C GLY A 290 -7.80 20.58 -4.92
N VAL A 291 -7.46 19.32 -5.26
CA VAL A 291 -8.32 18.46 -6.09
C VAL A 291 -9.65 18.18 -5.38
N ALA A 292 -9.63 17.89 -4.07
CA ALA A 292 -10.85 17.65 -3.29
C ALA A 292 -11.80 18.86 -3.30
N HIS A 293 -11.26 20.08 -3.12
CA HIS A 293 -12.03 21.32 -3.24
C HIS A 293 -12.56 21.54 -4.66
N ALA A 294 -11.75 21.28 -5.69
CA ALA A 294 -12.17 21.39 -7.09
C ALA A 294 -13.34 20.44 -7.41
N MET A 295 -13.28 19.20 -6.93
CA MET A 295 -14.38 18.22 -7.08
C MET A 295 -15.63 18.63 -6.31
N ASN A 296 -15.49 19.41 -5.24
CA ASN A 296 -16.61 20.00 -4.51
C ASN A 296 -17.15 21.30 -5.15
N GLY A 297 -16.58 21.73 -6.28
CA GLY A 297 -16.98 22.96 -6.98
C GLY A 297 -16.40 24.25 -6.39
N GLU A 298 -15.44 24.14 -5.47
CA GLU A 298 -14.81 25.28 -4.79
C GLU A 298 -13.52 25.68 -5.52
N TYR A 299 -13.64 26.17 -6.76
CA TYR A 299 -12.51 26.35 -7.67
C TYR A 299 -11.49 27.39 -7.21
N GLU A 300 -11.93 28.52 -6.65
CA GLU A 300 -11.02 29.56 -6.12
C GLU A 300 -10.24 29.07 -4.90
N VAL A 301 -10.88 28.25 -4.05
CA VAL A 301 -10.23 27.61 -2.91
C VAL A 301 -9.21 26.58 -3.41
N ALA A 302 -9.57 25.79 -4.41
CA ALA A 302 -8.68 24.83 -5.05
C ALA A 302 -7.42 25.51 -5.62
N ILE A 303 -7.57 26.63 -6.34
CA ILE A 303 -6.44 27.42 -6.86
C ILE A 303 -5.49 27.83 -5.73
N THR A 304 -6.02 28.26 -4.58
CA THR A 304 -5.20 28.63 -3.41
C THR A 304 -4.35 27.47 -2.91
N TYR A 305 -4.90 26.25 -2.87
CA TYR A 305 -4.14 25.06 -2.48
C TYR A 305 -3.12 24.62 -3.54
N PHE A 306 -3.45 24.73 -4.83
CA PHE A 306 -2.48 24.45 -5.90
C PHE A 306 -1.30 25.43 -5.89
N ILE A 307 -1.53 26.72 -5.58
CA ILE A 307 -0.44 27.69 -5.40
C ILE A 307 0.47 27.27 -4.24
N LYS A 308 -0.11 26.91 -3.08
CA LYS A 308 0.68 26.38 -1.95
C LYS A 308 1.47 25.12 -2.31
N ALA A 309 0.90 24.23 -3.12
CA ALA A 309 1.61 23.05 -3.62
C ALA A 309 2.81 23.45 -4.48
N ILE A 310 2.65 24.42 -5.40
CA ILE A 310 3.75 24.95 -6.23
C ILE A 310 4.85 25.55 -5.37
N GLU A 311 4.51 26.44 -4.44
CA GLU A 311 5.46 27.08 -3.52
C GLU A 311 6.23 26.03 -2.70
N SER A 312 5.52 24.99 -2.21
CA SER A 312 6.10 23.88 -1.47
C SER A 312 7.07 23.07 -2.34
N PHE A 313 6.69 22.72 -3.59
CA PHE A 313 7.57 22.01 -4.51
C PHE A 313 8.84 22.81 -4.85
N GLN A 314 8.71 24.11 -5.10
CA GLN A 314 9.82 25.01 -5.41
C GLN A 314 10.83 25.14 -4.26
N SER A 315 10.40 24.90 -3.02
CA SER A 315 11.27 24.92 -1.85
C SER A 315 12.10 23.64 -1.65
N LEU A 316 11.80 22.57 -2.40
CA LEU A 316 12.51 21.30 -2.26
C LEU A 316 13.95 21.40 -2.80
N PRO A 317 14.96 20.80 -2.12
CA PRO A 317 16.36 20.84 -2.56
C PRO A 317 16.61 20.24 -3.95
N ASN A 318 15.78 19.28 -4.36
CA ASN A 318 15.85 18.56 -5.63
C ASN A 318 14.76 18.99 -6.62
N TYR A 319 14.22 20.20 -6.46
CA TYR A 319 13.18 20.76 -7.31
C TYR A 319 13.57 20.73 -8.80
N GLN A 320 12.60 20.37 -9.63
CA GLN A 320 12.64 20.51 -11.08
C GLN A 320 11.30 21.08 -11.56
N ASP A 321 11.31 21.92 -12.59
CA ASP A 321 10.06 22.53 -13.10
C ASP A 321 9.01 21.49 -13.52
N THR A 322 9.44 20.30 -13.94
CA THR A 322 8.57 19.15 -14.25
C THR A 322 7.77 18.64 -13.04
N MET A 323 8.11 19.03 -11.81
CA MET A 323 7.32 18.71 -10.61
C MET A 323 6.04 19.53 -10.53
N LEU A 324 5.98 20.71 -11.16
CA LEU A 324 4.83 21.61 -11.08
C LEU A 324 3.61 21.15 -11.88
N GLY A 325 3.76 20.16 -12.75
CA GLY A 325 2.72 19.87 -13.73
C GLY A 325 1.41 19.30 -13.20
N TRP A 326 1.38 18.82 -11.96
CA TRP A 326 0.12 18.53 -11.27
C TRP A 326 -0.66 19.81 -11.00
N ALA A 327 -0.09 20.66 -10.13
CA ALA A 327 -0.74 21.85 -9.62
C ALA A 327 -0.99 22.90 -10.73
N GLN A 328 -0.03 23.12 -11.64
CA GLN A 328 -0.22 24.07 -12.75
C GLN A 328 -1.32 23.63 -13.71
N SER A 329 -1.33 22.36 -14.12
CA SER A 329 -2.42 21.86 -14.98
C SER A 329 -3.78 22.00 -14.30
N ASN A 330 -3.85 21.70 -12.99
CA ASN A 330 -5.07 21.84 -12.21
C ASN A 330 -5.52 23.31 -12.11
N ILE A 331 -4.61 24.28 -11.90
CA ILE A 331 -4.94 25.72 -11.97
C ILE A 331 -5.52 26.09 -13.33
N GLY A 332 -4.94 25.57 -14.42
CA GLY A 332 -5.47 25.72 -15.77
C GLY A 332 -6.91 25.23 -15.91
N PHE A 333 -7.21 24.03 -15.40
CA PHE A 333 -8.57 23.51 -15.33
C PHE A 333 -9.49 24.42 -14.50
N MET A 334 -9.04 24.93 -13.35
CA MET A 334 -9.88 25.79 -12.51
C MET A 334 -10.20 27.11 -13.18
N HIS A 335 -9.23 27.76 -13.82
CA HIS A 335 -9.48 28.97 -14.60
C HIS A 335 -10.44 28.71 -15.77
N TRP A 336 -10.32 27.57 -16.44
CA TRP A 336 -11.28 27.18 -17.48
C TRP A 336 -12.70 27.03 -16.92
N MET A 337 -12.87 26.35 -15.78
CA MET A 337 -14.17 26.19 -15.11
C MET A 337 -14.77 27.52 -14.65
N LEU A 338 -13.94 28.50 -14.30
CA LEU A 338 -14.35 29.86 -13.91
C LEU A 338 -14.64 30.77 -15.11
N GLY A 339 -14.36 30.34 -16.35
CA GLY A 339 -14.52 31.16 -17.55
C GLY A 339 -13.35 32.12 -17.82
N ASN A 340 -12.26 32.02 -17.06
CA ASN A 340 -11.06 32.84 -17.23
C ASN A 340 -10.16 32.22 -18.32
N TYR A 341 -10.64 32.25 -19.56
CA TYR A 341 -10.03 31.45 -20.63
C TYR A 341 -8.60 31.84 -20.98
N ASP A 342 -8.25 33.13 -20.90
CA ASP A 342 -6.88 33.59 -21.19
C ASP A 342 -5.88 33.17 -20.10
N ASP A 343 -6.28 33.19 -18.83
CA ASP A 343 -5.46 32.69 -17.73
C ASP A 343 -5.31 31.16 -17.80
N ALA A 344 -6.38 30.45 -18.13
CA ALA A 344 -6.34 29.00 -18.32
C ALA A 344 -5.34 28.62 -19.42
N GLU A 345 -5.44 29.29 -20.58
CA GLU A 345 -4.56 29.04 -21.73
C GLU A 345 -3.10 29.32 -21.38
N ARG A 346 -2.84 30.48 -20.77
CA ARG A 346 -1.49 30.87 -20.37
C ARG A 346 -0.84 29.83 -19.45
N VAL A 347 -1.52 29.43 -18.37
CA VAL A 347 -0.97 28.47 -17.39
C VAL A 347 -0.77 27.09 -18.03
N LEU A 348 -1.69 26.64 -18.88
CA LEU A 348 -1.58 25.33 -19.55
C LEU A 348 -0.45 25.31 -20.59
N LEU A 349 -0.24 26.40 -21.34
CA LEU A 349 0.86 26.52 -22.29
C LEU A 349 2.23 26.61 -21.59
N GLU A 350 2.31 27.32 -20.46
CA GLU A 350 3.53 27.40 -19.64
C GLU A 350 4.01 26.00 -19.20
N ILE A 351 3.11 25.17 -18.65
CA ILE A 351 3.50 23.83 -18.22
C ILE A 351 3.78 22.88 -19.39
N LEU A 352 3.07 23.04 -20.51
CA LEU A 352 3.31 22.25 -21.71
C LEU A 352 4.71 22.52 -22.29
N ASP A 353 5.18 23.76 -22.24
CA ASP A 353 6.53 24.12 -22.71
C ASP A 353 7.63 23.53 -21.81
N ILE A 354 7.41 23.49 -20.49
CA ILE A 354 8.29 22.80 -19.53
C ILE A 354 8.42 21.32 -19.89
N TYR A 355 7.30 20.61 -20.08
CA TYR A 355 7.34 19.19 -20.44
C TYR A 355 7.94 18.93 -21.82
N LYS A 356 7.62 19.78 -22.80
CA LYS A 356 8.23 19.71 -24.13
C LYS A 356 9.75 19.89 -24.06
N THR A 357 10.24 20.80 -23.22
CA THR A 357 11.68 21.02 -23.02
C THR A 357 12.34 19.82 -22.35
N ALA A 358 11.69 19.21 -21.36
CA ALA A 358 12.24 18.08 -20.62
C ALA A 358 12.19 16.75 -21.40
N PHE A 359 11.09 16.47 -22.10
CA PHE A 359 10.79 15.14 -22.67
C PHE A 359 10.52 15.14 -24.17
N GLY A 360 10.54 16.30 -24.81
CA GLY A 360 10.24 16.47 -26.24
C GLY A 360 8.75 16.56 -26.53
N TYR A 361 8.42 16.83 -27.79
CA TYR A 361 7.03 17.02 -28.25
C TYR A 361 6.17 15.75 -28.13
N ASN A 362 6.77 14.59 -28.37
CA ASN A 362 6.13 13.28 -28.21
C ASN A 362 6.50 12.68 -26.86
N ASP A 363 6.18 13.39 -25.77
CA ASP A 363 6.44 12.92 -24.42
C ASP A 363 5.85 11.51 -24.19
N THR A 364 6.73 10.53 -24.03
CA THR A 364 6.39 9.15 -23.67
C THR A 364 6.77 8.81 -22.23
N ASN A 365 7.25 9.80 -21.47
CA ASN A 365 7.69 9.63 -20.08
C ASN A 365 6.58 10.01 -19.11
N SER A 366 5.86 11.10 -19.39
CA SER A 366 4.76 11.58 -18.54
C SER A 366 3.44 11.59 -19.28
N PHE A 367 2.37 11.14 -18.61
CA PHE A 367 1.02 11.30 -19.14
C PHE A 367 0.49 12.73 -18.93
N LYS A 368 1.19 13.57 -18.17
CA LYS A 368 0.78 14.94 -17.85
C LYS A 368 0.67 15.82 -19.08
N THR A 369 1.57 15.66 -20.06
CA THR A 369 1.42 16.31 -21.37
C THR A 369 0.05 16.01 -21.99
N GLY A 370 -0.41 14.75 -21.93
CA GLY A 370 -1.73 14.35 -22.40
C GLY A 370 -2.87 15.02 -21.63
N LYS A 371 -2.77 15.08 -20.29
CA LYS A 371 -3.73 15.78 -19.42
C LYS A 371 -3.81 17.28 -19.75
N THR A 372 -2.67 17.95 -19.92
CA THR A 372 -2.61 19.37 -20.28
C THR A 372 -3.20 19.64 -21.66
N LEU A 373 -2.89 18.80 -22.65
CA LEU A 373 -3.47 18.89 -24.00
C LEU A 373 -4.99 18.65 -24.00
N TYR A 374 -5.48 17.72 -23.17
CA TYR A 374 -6.91 17.51 -22.97
C TYR A 374 -7.59 18.78 -22.41
N ALA A 375 -6.97 19.45 -21.44
CA ALA A 375 -7.46 20.71 -20.90
C ALA A 375 -7.52 21.81 -21.99
N LEU A 376 -6.42 21.98 -22.74
CA LEU A 376 -6.33 22.98 -23.82
C LEU A 376 -7.35 22.73 -24.94
N GLY A 377 -7.56 21.48 -25.35
CA GLY A 377 -8.57 21.14 -26.36
C GLY A 377 -9.96 21.57 -25.93
N ASN A 378 -10.36 21.25 -24.69
CA ASN A 378 -11.66 21.65 -24.15
C ASN A 378 -11.79 23.17 -23.97
N LEU A 379 -10.70 23.83 -23.61
CA LEU A 379 -10.62 25.28 -23.51
C LEU A 379 -10.88 25.94 -24.87
N TYR A 380 -10.24 25.48 -25.94
CA TYR A 380 -10.44 26.04 -27.28
C TYR A 380 -11.83 25.78 -27.84
N VAL A 381 -12.41 24.61 -27.58
CA VAL A 381 -13.83 24.35 -27.87
C VAL A 381 -14.73 25.37 -27.15
N SER A 382 -14.41 25.69 -25.89
CA SER A 382 -15.18 26.66 -25.09
C SER A 382 -15.00 28.11 -25.59
N LYS A 383 -13.83 28.46 -26.12
CA LYS A 383 -13.58 29.75 -26.80
C LYS A 383 -14.28 29.86 -28.17
N GLY A 384 -14.59 28.73 -28.80
CA GLY A 384 -15.09 28.69 -30.19
C GLY A 384 -13.99 28.71 -31.25
N ASP A 385 -12.74 28.42 -30.84
CA ASP A 385 -11.53 28.46 -31.67
C ASP A 385 -11.15 27.04 -32.16
N LEU A 386 -12.07 26.37 -32.87
CA LEU A 386 -11.86 25.01 -33.44
C LEU A 386 -11.27 25.02 -34.85
#